data_AF-A0A452YZB9-F1
#
_entry.id   AF-A0A452YZB9-F1
#
_cell.length_a   1.000
_cell.length_b   1.000
_cell.length_c   1.000
_cell.angle_alpha   90.00
_cell.angle_beta   90.00
_cell.angle_gamma   90.00
#
_symmetry.space_group_name_H-M   'P 1'
#
loop_
_entity.id
_entity.type
_entity.pdbx_description
1 polymer ?
#
loop_
_entity_poly.entity_id
_entity_poly.type
_entity_poly.pdbx_seq_one_letter_code
_entity_poly.pdbx_strand_id
1 'polypeptide(L)'
;MIHLVSCRWDNRTSVVIPNEEVFYLVGFLHSAIGPHSIKRTLNLNNQIIEFSNKASIGVRQYLPNYTTEPEWKAHYGARWDAFQQRKNTYDPLAILAPGQRIFQKTPASLPLSS
;
A
#
# COMPACT_ATOMS: atom_id res chain seq x y z
N MET A 1 6.37 -16.24 -10.64
CA MET A 1 4.94 -15.88 -10.61
C MET A 1 4.22 -16.96 -9.84
N ILE A 2 3.37 -16.59 -8.88
CA ILE A 2 2.60 -17.53 -8.05
C ILE A 2 1.12 -17.34 -8.35
N HIS A 3 0.41 -18.44 -8.54
CA HIS A 3 -1.03 -18.47 -8.80
C HIS A 3 -1.80 -18.50 -7.48
N LEU A 4 -2.75 -17.58 -7.29
CA LEU A 4 -3.52 -17.41 -6.06
C LEU A 4 -5.01 -17.38 -6.36
N VAL A 5 -5.82 -17.80 -5.39
CA VAL A 5 -7.29 -17.83 -5.49
C VAL A 5 -7.89 -17.05 -4.34
N SER A 6 -8.81 -16.12 -4.63
CA SER A 6 -9.37 -15.17 -3.66
C SER A 6 -10.15 -15.85 -2.53
N CYS A 7 -10.76 -17.02 -2.75
CA CYS A 7 -11.46 -17.78 -1.70
C CYS A 7 -10.56 -18.24 -0.55
N ARG A 8 -9.23 -18.24 -0.74
CA ARG A 8 -8.23 -18.54 0.29
C ARG A 8 -7.86 -17.31 1.15
N TRP A 9 -8.43 -16.14 0.87
CA TRP A 9 -8.14 -14.88 1.55
C TRP A 9 -9.35 -14.39 2.35
N ASP A 10 -9.17 -14.17 3.65
CA ASP A 10 -10.23 -13.66 4.53
C ASP A 10 -10.46 -12.16 4.26
N ASN A 11 -11.68 -11.82 3.80
CA ASN A 11 -12.08 -10.46 3.47
C ASN A 11 -12.17 -9.52 4.70
N ARG A 12 -12.18 -10.06 5.93
CA ARG A 12 -12.20 -9.29 7.18
C ARG A 12 -10.83 -8.74 7.53
N THR A 13 -9.75 -9.25 6.93
CA THR A 13 -8.39 -8.75 7.17
C THR A 13 -8.20 -7.34 6.58
N SER A 14 -7.00 -6.76 6.69
CA SER A 14 -6.65 -5.49 6.03
C SER A 14 -5.88 -5.69 4.72
N VAL A 15 -5.74 -6.94 4.24
CA VAL A 15 -5.01 -7.24 3.00
C VAL A 15 -5.80 -6.76 1.79
N VAL A 16 -5.14 -6.02 0.89
CA VAL A 16 -5.70 -5.58 -0.39
C VAL A 16 -5.26 -6.54 -1.50
N ILE A 17 -6.23 -7.15 -2.18
CA ILE A 17 -6.01 -8.03 -3.35
C ILE A 17 -6.82 -7.51 -4.55
N PRO A 18 -6.48 -7.91 -5.80
CA PRO A 18 -7.30 -7.62 -6.98
C PRO A 18 -8.73 -8.17 -6.85
N ASN A 19 -9.69 -7.55 -7.52
CA ASN A 19 -11.09 -7.96 -7.51
C ASN A 19 -11.36 -9.05 -8.55
N GLU A 20 -10.62 -10.16 -8.45
CA GLU A 20 -10.67 -11.30 -9.36
C GLU A 20 -10.67 -12.61 -8.55
N GLU A 21 -11.30 -13.67 -9.09
CA GLU A 21 -11.30 -14.99 -8.44
C GLU A 21 -9.89 -15.59 -8.39
N VAL A 22 -9.16 -15.45 -9.50
CA VAL A 22 -7.79 -15.90 -9.66
C VAL A 22 -6.93 -14.70 -9.95
N PHE A 23 -5.80 -14.58 -9.27
CA PHE A 23 -4.84 -13.51 -9.49
C PHE A 23 -3.40 -14.01 -9.31
N TYR A 24 -2.45 -13.24 -9.82
CA TYR A 24 -1.04 -13.63 -9.82
C TYR A 24 -0.20 -12.72 -8.92
N LEU A 25 0.62 -13.33 -8.08
CA LEU A 25 1.71 -12.65 -7.42
C LEU A 25 2.96 -12.66 -8.31
N VAL A 26 3.37 -11.47 -8.72
CA VAL A 26 4.59 -11.25 -9.53
C VAL A 26 5.58 -10.46 -8.68
N GLY A 27 6.71 -11.08 -8.34
CA GLY A 27 7.77 -10.46 -7.54
C GLY A 27 9.00 -10.13 -8.38
N PHE A 28 9.40 -8.87 -8.39
CA PHE A 28 10.62 -8.39 -9.02
C PHE A 28 11.73 -8.28 -7.96
N LEU A 29 12.43 -9.39 -7.71
CA LEU A 29 13.43 -9.50 -6.64
C LEU A 29 14.83 -9.13 -7.14
N HIS A 30 15.00 -7.86 -7.54
CA HIS A 30 16.27 -7.33 -8.03
C HIS A 30 17.30 -7.15 -6.90
N SER A 31 18.57 -7.42 -7.19
CA SER A 31 19.70 -6.99 -6.36
C SER A 31 20.31 -5.72 -6.94
N ALA A 32 20.52 -4.71 -6.10
CA ALA A 32 21.09 -3.43 -6.50
C ALA A 32 22.26 -3.07 -5.57
N ILE A 33 23.49 -3.17 -6.09
CA ILE A 33 24.72 -2.82 -5.37
C ILE A 33 25.19 -1.44 -5.83
N GLY A 34 25.17 -0.47 -4.93
CA GLY A 34 25.62 0.91 -5.16
C GLY A 34 24.57 1.86 -5.78
N PRO A 35 24.78 3.19 -5.70
CA PRO A 35 23.73 4.18 -5.99
C PRO A 35 23.17 4.15 -7.43
N HIS A 36 24.03 3.88 -8.43
CA HIS A 36 23.61 3.85 -9.83
C HIS A 36 22.67 2.68 -10.14
N SER A 37 22.97 1.49 -9.63
CA SER A 37 22.13 0.31 -9.84
C SER A 37 20.80 0.43 -9.09
N ILE A 38 20.79 1.05 -7.90
CA ILE A 38 19.57 1.38 -7.15
C ILE A 38 18.68 2.30 -7.99
N LYS A 39 19.22 3.42 -8.50
CA LYS A 39 18.46 4.37 -9.33
C LYS A 39 17.89 3.71 -10.58
N ARG A 40 18.68 2.86 -11.26
CA ARG A 40 18.22 2.10 -12.43
C ARG A 40 17.08 1.15 -12.08
N THR A 41 17.20 0.42 -10.97
CA THR A 41 16.18 -0.54 -10.51
C THR A 41 14.88 0.18 -10.14
N LEU A 42 14.96 1.30 -9.43
CA LEU A 42 13.79 2.14 -9.11
C LEU A 42 13.10 2.65 -10.37
N ASN A 43 13.88 3.09 -11.38
CA ASN A 43 13.32 3.54 -12.65
C ASN A 43 12.56 2.43 -13.40
N LEU A 44 13.09 1.21 -13.42
CA LEU A 44 12.41 0.06 -14.02
C LEU A 44 11.12 -0.28 -13.27
N ASN A 45 11.14 -0.27 -11.94
CA ASN A 45 9.95 -0.50 -11.12
C ASN A 45 8.85 0.54 -11.42
N ASN A 46 9.23 1.81 -11.56
CA ASN A 46 8.29 2.88 -11.91
C ASN A 46 7.69 2.68 -13.32
N GLN A 47 8.51 2.30 -14.31
CA GLN A 47 8.01 2.02 -15.66
C GLN A 47 6.99 0.87 -15.69
N ILE A 48 7.20 -0.18 -14.89
CA ILE A 48 6.25 -1.30 -14.77
C ILE A 48 4.92 -0.81 -14.18
N ILE A 49 4.96 0.01 -13.14
CA ILE A 49 3.76 0.59 -12.51
C ILE A 49 3.03 1.50 -13.52
N GLU A 50 3.75 2.39 -14.20
CA GLU A 50 3.18 3.29 -15.21
C GLU A 50 2.52 2.54 -16.35
N PHE A 51 3.18 1.51 -16.88
CA PHE A 51 2.63 0.64 -17.91
C PHE A 51 1.34 -0.03 -17.42
N SER A 52 1.37 -0.60 -16.21
CA SER A 52 0.22 -1.28 -15.62
C SER A 52 -0.99 -0.34 -15.44
N ASN A 53 -0.74 0.90 -15.04
CA ASN A 53 -1.76 1.94 -14.91
C ASN A 53 -2.33 2.33 -16.29
N LYS A 54 -1.47 2.59 -17.27
CA LYS A 54 -1.88 2.97 -18.64
C LYS A 54 -2.69 1.88 -19.32
N ALA A 55 -2.32 0.61 -19.12
CA ALA A 55 -3.00 -0.54 -19.68
C ALA A 55 -4.21 -1.02 -18.83
N SER A 56 -4.52 -0.35 -17.71
CA SER A 56 -5.64 -0.69 -16.82
C SER A 56 -5.63 -2.15 -16.33
N ILE A 57 -4.44 -2.69 -16.02
CA ILE A 57 -4.24 -4.11 -15.63
C ILE A 57 -4.80 -4.43 -14.23
N GLY A 58 -5.30 -3.44 -13.48
CA GLY A 58 -5.91 -3.66 -12.16
C GLY A 58 -4.91 -4.07 -11.06
N VAL A 59 -3.62 -3.81 -11.26
CA VAL A 59 -2.54 -4.23 -10.35
C VAL A 59 -2.72 -3.65 -8.95
N ARG A 60 -2.56 -4.50 -7.93
CA ARG A 60 -2.41 -4.10 -6.52
C ARG A 60 -0.99 -4.42 -6.06
N GLN A 61 -0.26 -3.42 -5.57
CA GLN A 61 1.09 -3.62 -5.04
C GLN A 61 1.03 -4.41 -3.74
N TYR A 62 1.79 -5.50 -3.65
CA TYR A 62 2.06 -6.20 -2.39
C TYR A 62 3.29 -5.56 -1.73
N LEU A 63 3.21 -5.27 -0.42
CA LEU A 63 4.19 -4.45 0.31
C LEU A 63 4.42 -3.06 -0.32
N PRO A 64 3.36 -2.27 -0.52
CA PRO A 64 3.47 -0.95 -1.12
C PRO A 64 4.29 0.03 -0.26
N ASN A 65 4.94 0.99 -0.92
CA ASN A 65 5.68 2.09 -0.28
C ASN A 65 5.21 3.44 -0.83
N TYR A 66 3.92 3.74 -0.65
CA TYR A 66 3.36 5.04 -0.99
C TYR A 66 3.79 6.10 0.03
N THR A 67 3.84 7.35 -0.40
CA THR A 67 4.37 8.45 0.43
C THR A 67 3.29 9.39 0.94
N THR A 68 2.08 9.30 0.37
CA THR A 68 0.97 10.21 0.68
C THR A 68 -0.30 9.45 1.03
N GLU A 69 -1.13 10.03 1.91
CA GLU A 69 -2.42 9.45 2.28
C GLU A 69 -3.37 9.26 1.08
N PRO A 70 -3.46 10.17 0.08
CA PRO A 70 -4.27 9.93 -1.11
C PRO A 70 -3.87 8.69 -1.92
N GLU A 71 -2.57 8.41 -2.04
CA GLU A 71 -2.09 7.19 -2.69
C GLU A 71 -2.52 5.94 -1.91
N TRP A 72 -2.44 5.99 -0.58
CA TRP A 72 -2.94 4.93 0.29
C TRP A 72 -4.46 4.75 0.19
N LYS A 73 -5.23 5.83 0.16
CA LYS A 73 -6.68 5.81 -0.09
C LYS A 73 -7.00 5.12 -1.41
N ALA A 74 -6.30 5.48 -2.49
CA ALA A 74 -6.47 4.85 -3.79
C ALA A 74 -6.09 3.35 -3.79
N HIS A 75 -5.08 2.97 -3.01
CA HIS A 75 -4.69 1.57 -2.82
C HIS A 75 -5.78 0.76 -2.11
N TYR A 76 -6.29 1.24 -0.97
CA TYR A 76 -7.33 0.55 -0.19
C TYR A 76 -8.72 0.62 -0.84
N GLY A 77 -9.00 1.65 -1.64
CA GLY A 77 -10.29 1.85 -2.31
C GLY A 77 -11.45 1.84 -1.31
N ALA A 78 -12.49 1.06 -1.60
CA ALA A 78 -13.68 0.93 -0.76
C ALA A 78 -13.40 0.43 0.68
N ARG A 79 -12.21 -0.11 0.96
CA ARG A 79 -11.82 -0.60 2.29
C ARG A 79 -11.15 0.46 3.15
N TRP A 80 -10.92 1.66 2.62
CA TRP A 80 -10.24 2.73 3.32
C TRP A 80 -10.93 3.10 4.63
N ASP A 81 -12.25 3.29 4.62
CA ASP A 81 -12.98 3.75 5.80
C ASP A 81 -12.89 2.74 6.95
N ALA A 82 -13.04 1.44 6.64
CA ALA A 82 -12.86 0.37 7.62
C ALA A 82 -11.42 0.32 8.16
N PHE A 83 -10.42 0.58 7.31
CA PHE A 83 -9.01 0.64 7.73
C PHE A 83 -8.75 1.84 8.65
N GLN A 84 -9.27 3.02 8.30
CA GLN A 84 -9.17 4.23 9.10
C GLN A 84 -9.88 4.07 10.46
N GLN A 85 -11.07 3.48 10.47
CA GLN A 85 -11.79 3.19 11.71
C GLN A 85 -10.96 2.30 12.64
N ARG A 86 -10.36 1.21 12.12
CA ARG A 86 -9.46 0.36 12.90
C ARG A 86 -8.25 1.13 13.41
N LYS A 87 -7.65 2.01 12.59
CA LYS A 87 -6.53 2.85 13.03
C LYS A 87 -6.95 3.72 14.22
N ASN A 88 -8.09 4.38 14.15
CA ASN A 88 -8.59 5.22 15.24
C ASN A 88 -8.91 4.42 16.51
N THR A 89 -9.41 3.19 16.37
CA THR A 89 -9.70 2.31 17.52
C THR A 89 -8.43 1.81 18.22
N TYR A 90 -7.41 1.41 17.45
CA TYR A 90 -6.26 0.68 18.00
C TYR A 90 -4.97 1.52 18.11
N ASP A 91 -4.86 2.62 17.38
CA ASP A 91 -3.72 3.56 17.43
C ASP A 91 -4.17 5.00 17.08
N PRO A 92 -5.01 5.63 17.94
CA PRO A 92 -5.61 6.95 17.69
C PRO A 92 -4.60 8.09 17.55
N LEU A 93 -3.39 7.92 18.09
CA LEU A 93 -2.32 8.93 18.03
C LEU A 93 -1.35 8.68 16.87
N ALA A 94 -1.60 7.65 16.04
CA ALA A 94 -0.76 7.23 14.93
C ALA A 94 0.73 7.08 15.32
N ILE A 95 0.98 6.41 16.45
CA ILE A 95 2.33 6.17 16.98
C ILE A 95 2.97 4.98 16.27
N LEU A 96 2.19 3.98 15.89
CA LEU A 96 2.68 2.71 15.38
C LEU A 96 2.94 2.76 13.87
N ALA A 97 4.06 2.12 13.48
CA ALA A 97 4.51 1.94 12.10
C ALA A 97 4.60 3.24 11.26
N PRO A 98 5.26 4.32 11.76
CA PRO A 98 5.36 5.60 11.04
C PRO A 98 6.06 5.48 9.68
N GLY A 99 6.94 4.49 9.50
CA GLY A 99 7.64 4.22 8.24
C GLY A 99 6.71 3.81 7.09
N GLN A 100 5.48 3.36 7.37
CA GLN A 100 4.47 3.07 6.34
C GLN A 100 3.85 4.36 5.77
N ARG A 101 3.99 5.50 6.45
CA ARG A 101 3.53 6.82 5.98
C ARG A 101 2.05 6.88 5.60
N ILE A 102 1.21 6.02 6.21
CA ILE A 102 -0.24 6.02 5.96
C ILE A 102 -0.92 7.14 6.76
N PHE A 103 -0.59 7.23 8.05
CA PHE A 103 -1.12 8.22 8.97
C PHE A 103 0.04 8.94 9.65
N GLN A 104 -0.06 10.26 9.76
CA GLN A 104 0.93 11.08 10.46
C GLN A 104 0.60 11.13 11.95
N LYS A 105 1.65 11.10 12.79
CA LYS A 105 1.51 11.22 14.24
C LYS A 105 0.78 12.53 14.56
N THR A 106 -0.32 12.44 15.30
CA THR A 106 -0.97 13.63 15.85
C THR A 106 -0.07 14.18 16.95
N PRO A 107 0.39 15.45 16.88
CA PRO A 107 1.05 16.07 18.01
C PRO A 107 0.11 16.09 19.21
N ALA A 108 0.63 15.86 20.42
CA ALA A 108 -0.17 15.98 21.63
C ALA A 108 -0.61 17.45 21.81
N SER A 109 -1.80 17.78 21.29
CA SER A 109 -2.63 18.98 21.47
C SER A 109 -1.94 20.36 21.59
N LEU A 110 -2.29 21.28 20.69
CA LEU A 110 -2.81 22.56 21.18
C LEU A 110 -4.24 22.29 21.69
N PRO A 111 -4.61 22.75 22.90
CA PRO A 111 -5.92 22.49 23.48
C PRO A 111 -7.04 23.11 22.63
N LEU A 112 -8.18 22.43 22.60
CA LEU A 112 -9.44 22.97 22.08
C LEU A 112 -9.76 24.27 22.84
N SER A 113 -9.65 25.39 22.13
CA SER A 113 -10.26 26.66 22.55
C SER A 113 -11.75 26.62 22.23
N SER A 114 -12.55 26.85 23.28
CA SER A 114 -14.02 27.09 23.32
C SER A 114 -14.90 25.85 23.42
#